data_AF-A0A359E8Y9-F1
#
_entry.id   AF-A0A359E8Y9-F1
#
_cell.length_a   1.000
_cell.length_b   1.000
_cell.length_c   1.000
_cell.angle_alpha   90.00
_cell.angle_beta   90.00
_cell.angle_gamma   90.00
#
_symmetry.space_group_name_H-M   'P 1'
#
loop_
_entity.id
_entity.type
_entity.pdbx_description
1 polymer ?
#
loop_
_entity_poly.entity_id
_entity_poly.type
_entity_poly.pdbx_seq_one_letter_code
_entity_poly.pdbx_strand_id
1 'polypeptide(L)'
;DQWEQLSRLLIRQDYLSKGEHAELKLEDKSHAVLKGDENVFGTLDRTSTAMSTEEASRVATEVEAKYDEELFEILRKERKKMADENGIPPYTIFPDTTLMEMAYYYPKDKEHLLPLYGVGDVKLKKYGSLFIGIIKKYTKEHNIEAKEETLQKKAEEFESVETYVQIGKAFNDGQSIEHLSEEHGVKEVTILNHLKDYLKDGNDLRIEGITEATSLSLRQQDEIIKIFDEKGSHMLKVVYDRMNKKIGYDQIRIMQLYFMANEEKG
;
A
#
# COMPACT_ATOMS: atom_id res chain seq x y z
N ASP A 1 -15.67 -3.62 5.40
CA ASP A 1 -15.10 -4.55 4.40
C ASP A 1 -14.22 -5.67 4.95
N GLN A 2 -13.46 -5.52 6.05
CA GLN A 2 -12.67 -6.63 6.62
C GLN A 2 -13.52 -7.81 7.16
N TRP A 3 -14.67 -7.53 7.78
CA TRP A 3 -15.58 -8.57 8.28
C TRP A 3 -16.19 -9.45 7.19
N GLU A 4 -16.33 -8.92 5.97
CA GLU A 4 -16.83 -9.69 4.82
C GLU A 4 -15.73 -10.57 4.22
N GLN A 5 -14.49 -10.09 4.19
CA GLN A 5 -13.35 -10.92 3.79
C GLN A 5 -13.09 -12.04 4.79
N LEU A 6 -13.21 -11.74 6.08
CA LEU A 6 -13.10 -12.72 7.15
C LEU A 6 -14.23 -13.76 7.05
N SER A 7 -15.47 -13.34 6.78
CA SER A 7 -16.58 -14.29 6.61
C SER A 7 -16.37 -15.19 5.39
N ARG A 8 -15.89 -14.65 4.25
CA ARG A 8 -15.56 -15.45 3.06
C ARG A 8 -14.38 -16.40 3.30
N LEU A 9 -13.38 -15.99 4.08
CA LEU A 9 -12.25 -16.84 4.47
C LEU A 9 -12.75 -18.01 5.34
N LEU A 10 -13.55 -17.72 6.36
CA LEU A 10 -14.11 -18.72 7.27
C LEU A 10 -15.10 -19.66 6.58
N ILE A 11 -15.87 -19.17 5.60
CA ILE A 11 -16.72 -20.03 4.76
C ILE A 11 -15.87 -21.00 3.92
N ARG A 12 -14.79 -20.51 3.31
CA ARG A 12 -13.90 -21.33 2.45
C ARG A 12 -13.14 -22.41 3.22
N GLN A 13 -12.92 -22.20 4.51
CA GLN A 13 -12.24 -23.15 5.39
C GLN A 13 -13.21 -24.07 6.15
N ASP A 14 -14.50 -24.01 5.82
CA ASP A 14 -15.59 -24.77 6.42
C ASP A 14 -15.81 -24.49 7.92
N TYR A 15 -15.44 -23.30 8.39
CA TYR A 15 -15.81 -22.84 9.74
C TYR A 15 -17.23 -22.26 9.73
N LEU A 16 -17.63 -21.61 8.63
CA LEU A 16 -18.95 -21.01 8.47
C LEU A 16 -19.65 -21.52 7.21
N SER A 17 -20.97 -21.44 7.18
CA SER A 17 -21.78 -21.60 5.97
C SER A 17 -22.83 -20.49 5.84
N LYS A 18 -23.39 -20.33 4.64
CA LYS A 18 -24.41 -19.31 4.34
C LYS A 18 -25.80 -19.95 4.29
N GLY A 19 -26.74 -19.43 5.07
CA GLY A 19 -28.15 -19.81 5.02
C GLY A 19 -28.93 -19.14 3.88
N GLU A 20 -30.19 -19.54 3.70
CA GLU A 20 -31.06 -19.10 2.59
C GLU A 20 -31.31 -17.58 2.55
N HIS A 21 -31.22 -16.91 3.70
CA HIS A 21 -31.46 -15.46 3.83
C HIS A 21 -30.22 -14.69 4.28
N ALA A 22 -29.04 -15.05 3.75
CA ALA A 22 -27.77 -14.39 4.01
C ALA A 22 -27.30 -14.39 5.48
N GLU A 23 -27.89 -15.25 6.32
CA GLU A 23 -27.40 -15.57 7.65
C GLU A 23 -26.13 -16.44 7.58
N LEU A 24 -25.22 -16.29 8.56
CA LEU A 24 -24.04 -17.13 8.69
C LEU A 24 -24.30 -18.20 9.76
N LYS A 25 -24.00 -19.45 9.46
CA LYS A 25 -24.12 -20.59 10.37
C LYS A 25 -22.74 -21.11 10.74
N LEU A 26 -22.58 -21.48 12.00
CA LEU A 26 -21.36 -22.14 12.49
C LEU A 26 -21.39 -23.61 12.09
N GLU A 27 -20.28 -24.08 11.53
CA GLU A 27 -20.06 -25.50 11.23
C GLU A 27 -19.25 -26.17 12.36
N ASP A 28 -19.20 -27.50 12.36
CA ASP A 28 -18.61 -28.29 13.43
C ASP A 28 -17.17 -27.87 13.80
N LYS A 29 -16.36 -27.47 12.80
CA LYS A 29 -14.98 -26.99 13.00
C LYS A 29 -14.90 -25.71 13.84
N SER A 30 -15.95 -24.88 13.86
CA SER A 30 -15.95 -23.62 14.61
C SER A 30 -15.91 -23.81 16.13
N HIS A 31 -16.36 -24.95 16.63
CA HIS A 31 -16.42 -25.18 18.07
C HIS A 31 -15.05 -25.24 18.74
N ALA A 32 -14.03 -25.79 18.07
CA ALA A 32 -12.66 -25.84 18.60
C ALA A 32 -12.02 -24.45 18.66
N VAL A 33 -12.29 -23.63 17.64
CA VAL A 33 -11.83 -22.23 17.58
C VAL A 33 -12.47 -21.39 18.68
N LEU A 34 -13.79 -21.48 18.87
CA LEU A 34 -14.51 -20.72 19.90
C LEU A 34 -14.10 -21.11 21.34
N LYS A 35 -13.62 -22.34 21.54
CA LYS A 35 -13.06 -22.80 22.83
C LYS A 35 -11.60 -22.38 23.04
N GLY A 36 -10.93 -21.88 22.01
CA GLY A 36 -9.51 -21.52 22.04
C GLY A 36 -8.56 -22.69 21.85
N ASP A 37 -9.05 -23.87 21.44
CA ASP A 37 -8.25 -25.07 21.24
C ASP A 37 -7.54 -25.08 19.88
N GLU A 38 -7.99 -24.24 18.93
CA GLU A 38 -7.46 -24.17 17.56
C GLU A 38 -7.39 -22.72 17.06
N ASN A 39 -6.30 -22.38 16.35
CA ASN A 39 -6.13 -21.08 15.70
C ASN A 39 -6.50 -21.16 14.22
N VAL A 40 -7.26 -20.18 13.74
CA VAL A 40 -7.56 -20.04 12.32
C VAL A 40 -6.49 -19.20 11.64
N PHE A 41 -5.82 -19.77 10.65
CA PHE A 41 -4.82 -19.08 9.85
C PHE A 41 -5.35 -18.84 8.43
N GLY A 42 -5.17 -17.62 7.93
CA GLY A 42 -5.48 -17.31 6.54
C GLY A 42 -4.98 -15.93 6.15
N THR A 43 -4.77 -15.74 4.85
CA THR A 43 -4.43 -14.44 4.29
C THR A 43 -5.73 -13.68 4.08
N LEU A 44 -5.98 -12.67 4.91
CA LEU A 44 -6.98 -11.66 4.59
C LEU A 44 -6.47 -10.87 3.40
N ASP A 45 -7.32 -10.76 2.40
CA ASP A 45 -7.03 -10.03 1.17
C ASP A 45 -6.81 -8.56 1.55
N ARG A 46 -5.55 -8.13 1.65
CA ARG A 46 -5.15 -6.79 2.12
C ARG A 46 -5.47 -5.67 1.12
N THR A 47 -6.46 -5.85 0.27
CA THR A 47 -7.03 -4.82 -0.62
C THR A 47 -7.60 -3.59 0.12
N SER A 48 -7.46 -3.49 1.44
CA SER A 48 -7.93 -2.35 2.25
C SER A 48 -6.87 -1.74 3.19
N THR A 49 -5.60 -2.16 3.18
CA THR A 49 -4.58 -1.58 4.10
C THR A 49 -3.40 -0.88 3.43
N ALA A 50 -3.40 -0.83 2.11
CA ALA A 50 -2.70 0.19 1.34
C ALA A 50 -3.61 0.50 0.14
N MET A 51 -4.08 1.74 0.03
CA MET A 51 -5.00 2.24 -1.01
C MET A 51 -6.50 1.90 -0.83
N SER A 52 -7.14 2.53 0.15
CA SER A 52 -8.60 2.70 0.20
C SER A 52 -9.06 3.86 -0.70
N THR A 53 -8.80 3.78 -2.02
CA THR A 53 -9.33 4.76 -2.98
C THR A 53 -10.28 4.10 -3.97
N GLU A 54 -11.32 4.84 -4.35
CA GLU A 54 -12.32 4.44 -5.36
C GLU A 54 -11.68 4.03 -6.71
N GLU A 55 -10.46 4.51 -6.96
CA GLU A 55 -9.64 4.21 -8.13
C GLU A 55 -9.10 2.77 -8.12
N ALA A 56 -8.66 2.24 -6.97
CA ALA A 56 -8.16 0.87 -6.88
C ALA A 56 -9.27 -0.17 -7.16
N SER A 57 -10.50 0.10 -6.71
CA SER A 57 -11.67 -0.72 -7.02
C SER A 57 -12.04 -0.69 -8.51
N ARG A 58 -11.92 0.46 -9.16
CA ARG A 58 -12.14 0.59 -10.62
C ARG A 58 -11.07 -0.17 -11.42
N VAL A 59 -9.81 -0.10 -11.00
CA VAL A 59 -8.70 -0.81 -11.64
C VAL A 59 -8.87 -2.33 -11.54
N ALA A 60 -9.26 -2.86 -10.37
CA ALA A 60 -9.55 -4.28 -10.21
C ALA A 60 -10.66 -4.76 -11.18
N THR A 61 -11.77 -4.00 -11.24
CA THR A 61 -12.89 -4.26 -12.16
C THR A 61 -12.46 -4.19 -13.62
N GLU A 62 -11.57 -3.26 -13.97
CA GLU A 62 -11.07 -3.13 -15.34
C GLU A 62 -10.13 -4.27 -15.74
N VAL A 63 -9.23 -4.67 -14.85
CA VAL A 63 -8.33 -5.81 -15.07
C VAL A 63 -9.16 -7.07 -15.32
N GLU A 64 -10.14 -7.37 -14.45
CA GLU A 64 -11.02 -8.54 -14.59
C GLU A 64 -11.82 -8.54 -15.90
N ALA A 65 -12.18 -7.37 -16.44
CA ALA A 65 -12.97 -7.26 -17.65
C ALA A 65 -12.17 -7.28 -18.97
N LYS A 66 -10.85 -7.04 -18.92
CA LYS A 66 -10.06 -6.72 -20.13
C LYS A 66 -8.67 -7.37 -20.20
N TYR A 67 -8.34 -8.30 -19.31
CA TYR A 67 -7.08 -9.03 -19.40
C TYR A 67 -7.04 -9.91 -20.67
N ASP A 68 -5.83 -10.19 -21.17
CA ASP A 68 -5.66 -11.11 -22.30
C ASP A 68 -5.84 -12.57 -21.83
N GLU A 69 -6.94 -13.19 -22.25
CA GLU A 69 -7.29 -14.57 -21.87
C GLU A 69 -6.29 -15.61 -22.38
N GLU A 70 -5.68 -15.38 -23.56
CA GLU A 70 -4.71 -16.30 -24.14
C GLU A 70 -3.42 -16.26 -23.33
N LEU A 71 -2.89 -15.06 -23.04
CA LEU A 71 -1.73 -14.92 -22.17
C LEU A 71 -2.03 -15.46 -20.77
N PHE A 72 -3.19 -15.16 -20.18
CA PHE A 72 -3.58 -15.68 -18.88
C PHE A 72 -3.52 -17.21 -18.83
N GLU A 73 -4.06 -17.91 -19.83
CA GLU A 73 -4.02 -19.37 -19.89
C GLU A 73 -2.60 -19.92 -20.09
N ILE A 74 -1.73 -19.23 -20.83
CA ILE A 74 -0.30 -19.57 -20.92
C ILE A 74 0.37 -19.47 -19.54
N LEU A 75 0.18 -18.35 -18.83
CA LEU A 75 0.75 -18.13 -17.50
C LEU A 75 0.21 -19.13 -16.47
N ARG A 76 -1.09 -19.45 -16.56
CA ARG A 76 -1.77 -20.42 -15.69
C ARG A 76 -1.21 -21.83 -15.86
N LYS A 77 -0.95 -22.25 -17.10
CA LYS A 77 -0.32 -23.54 -17.42
C LYS A 77 1.09 -23.63 -16.87
N GLU A 78 1.90 -22.59 -17.05
CA GLU A 78 3.27 -22.58 -16.50
C GLU A 78 3.26 -22.61 -14.98
N ARG A 79 2.36 -21.83 -14.35
CA ARG A 79 2.18 -21.87 -12.89
C ARG A 79 1.84 -23.28 -12.42
N LYS A 80 0.89 -23.96 -13.07
CA LYS A 80 0.51 -25.33 -12.71
C LYS A 80 1.71 -26.29 -12.83
N LYS A 81 2.42 -26.23 -13.95
CA LYS A 81 3.61 -27.07 -14.18
C LYS A 81 4.64 -26.91 -13.07
N MET A 82 5.01 -25.69 -12.71
CA MET A 82 5.95 -25.46 -11.60
C MET A 82 5.41 -25.93 -10.25
N ALA A 83 4.12 -25.75 -10.00
CA ALA A 83 3.49 -26.17 -8.77
C ALA A 83 3.53 -27.68 -8.61
N ASP A 84 3.23 -28.41 -9.69
CA ASP A 84 3.33 -29.86 -9.78
C ASP A 84 4.79 -30.33 -9.58
N GLU A 85 5.77 -29.67 -10.21
CA GLU A 85 7.21 -29.95 -10.04
C GLU A 85 7.72 -29.74 -8.61
N ASN A 86 7.14 -28.77 -7.89
CA ASN A 86 7.53 -28.45 -6.51
C ASN A 86 6.63 -29.14 -5.46
N GLY A 87 5.60 -29.87 -5.87
CA GLY A 87 4.64 -30.50 -4.96
C GLY A 87 3.87 -29.51 -4.08
N ILE A 88 3.62 -28.30 -4.59
CA ILE A 88 2.91 -27.22 -3.86
C ILE A 88 1.61 -26.83 -4.57
N PRO A 89 0.62 -26.26 -3.87
CA PRO A 89 -0.58 -25.75 -4.52
C PRO A 89 -0.25 -24.58 -5.49
N PRO A 90 -0.84 -24.54 -6.71
CA PRO A 90 -0.50 -23.53 -7.73
C PRO A 90 -0.59 -22.07 -7.30
N TYR A 91 -1.62 -21.71 -6.53
CA TYR A 91 -1.83 -20.35 -6.05
C TYR A 91 -0.70 -19.84 -5.14
N THR A 92 0.13 -20.73 -4.59
CA THR A 92 1.29 -20.40 -3.76
C THR A 92 2.38 -19.68 -4.56
N ILE A 93 2.47 -19.94 -5.87
CA ILE A 93 3.40 -19.26 -6.78
C ILE A 93 2.90 -17.84 -7.04
N PHE A 94 1.74 -17.72 -7.69
CA PHE A 94 1.00 -16.48 -7.88
C PHE A 94 -0.51 -16.77 -7.86
N PRO A 95 -1.33 -15.98 -7.15
CA PRO A 95 -2.79 -16.10 -7.25
C PRO A 95 -3.28 -15.71 -8.65
N ASP A 96 -4.52 -16.10 -8.99
CA ASP A 96 -5.13 -15.80 -10.30
C ASP A 96 -5.20 -14.29 -10.56
N THR A 97 -5.45 -13.49 -9.53
CA THR A 97 -5.47 -12.02 -9.60
C THR A 97 -4.16 -11.46 -10.15
N THR A 98 -3.02 -11.96 -9.67
CA THR A 98 -1.71 -11.57 -10.20
C THR A 98 -1.53 -11.98 -11.66
N LEU A 99 -1.97 -13.18 -12.04
CA LEU A 99 -1.86 -13.63 -13.43
C LEU A 99 -2.71 -12.79 -14.39
N MET A 100 -3.91 -12.37 -13.95
CA MET A 100 -4.77 -11.45 -14.70
C MET A 100 -4.10 -10.07 -14.83
N GLU A 101 -3.51 -9.54 -13.75
CA GLU A 101 -2.75 -8.28 -13.84
C GLU A 101 -1.55 -8.40 -14.80
N MET A 102 -0.80 -9.50 -14.75
CA MET A 102 0.29 -9.75 -15.71
C MET A 102 -0.22 -9.78 -17.15
N ALA A 103 -1.38 -10.42 -17.39
CA ALA A 103 -2.00 -10.52 -18.71
C ALA A 103 -2.68 -9.21 -19.18
N TYR A 104 -2.99 -8.29 -18.27
CA TYR A 104 -3.58 -6.99 -18.60
C TYR A 104 -2.51 -5.90 -18.83
N TYR A 105 -1.45 -5.91 -18.03
CA TYR A 105 -0.41 -4.87 -18.04
C TYR A 105 0.83 -5.23 -18.86
N TYR A 106 1.13 -6.52 -19.03
CA TYR A 106 2.32 -7.02 -19.73
C TYR A 106 3.66 -6.53 -19.14
N PRO A 107 3.95 -6.78 -17.85
CA PRO A 107 5.19 -6.33 -17.22
C PRO A 107 6.44 -6.90 -17.91
N LYS A 108 7.39 -6.02 -18.22
CA LYS A 108 8.60 -6.34 -18.99
C LYS A 108 9.85 -6.54 -18.13
N ASP A 109 9.80 -6.26 -16.85
CA ASP A 109 10.95 -6.39 -15.96
C ASP A 109 10.44 -6.54 -14.51
N LYS A 110 11.40 -6.61 -13.59
CA LYS A 110 11.11 -6.80 -12.18
C LYS A 110 10.44 -5.57 -11.56
N GLU A 111 10.79 -4.38 -12.02
CA GLU A 111 10.27 -3.09 -11.55
C GLU A 111 8.79 -2.95 -11.89
N HIS A 112 8.37 -3.41 -13.07
CA HIS A 112 6.96 -3.45 -13.45
C HIS A 112 6.18 -4.62 -12.81
N LEU A 113 6.87 -5.68 -12.38
CA LEU A 113 6.22 -6.86 -11.79
C LEU A 113 5.99 -6.72 -10.29
N LEU A 114 6.93 -6.12 -9.55
CA LEU A 114 6.88 -5.96 -8.10
C LEU A 114 5.61 -5.23 -7.59
N PRO A 115 5.10 -4.18 -8.26
CA PRO A 115 3.91 -3.45 -7.81
C PRO A 115 2.61 -4.20 -8.03
N LEU A 116 2.63 -5.32 -8.77
CA LEU A 116 1.43 -6.11 -9.00
C LEU A 116 0.99 -6.81 -7.72
N TYR A 117 -0.31 -6.95 -7.56
CA TYR A 117 -0.91 -7.53 -6.37
C TYR A 117 -0.37 -8.94 -6.12
N GLY A 118 0.03 -9.25 -4.88
CA GLY A 118 0.49 -10.58 -4.48
C GLY A 118 1.89 -10.95 -4.96
N VAL A 119 2.61 -10.02 -5.60
CA VAL A 119 4.04 -10.13 -5.91
C VAL A 119 4.84 -9.48 -4.77
N GLY A 120 5.57 -10.32 -4.03
CA GLY A 120 6.56 -9.86 -3.05
C GLY A 120 7.96 -10.30 -3.47
N ASP A 121 8.99 -9.76 -2.82
CA ASP A 121 10.40 -10.02 -3.13
C ASP A 121 10.75 -11.50 -3.30
N VAL A 122 10.24 -12.34 -2.41
CA VAL A 122 10.52 -13.79 -2.43
C VAL A 122 9.99 -14.42 -3.72
N LYS A 123 8.76 -14.10 -4.12
CA LYS A 123 8.14 -14.62 -5.34
C LYS A 123 8.78 -14.00 -6.57
N LEU A 124 9.11 -12.71 -6.54
CA LEU A 124 9.79 -12.02 -7.62
C LEU A 124 11.17 -12.64 -7.90
N LYS A 125 11.95 -12.90 -6.84
CA LYS A 125 13.26 -13.56 -6.94
C LYS A 125 13.14 -15.00 -7.44
N LYS A 126 12.14 -15.75 -6.96
CA LYS A 126 12.01 -17.18 -7.27
C LYS A 126 11.37 -17.45 -8.63
N TYR A 127 10.37 -16.67 -9.02
CA TYR A 127 9.53 -16.95 -10.20
C TYR A 127 9.53 -15.82 -11.22
N GLY A 128 9.85 -14.58 -10.84
CA GLY A 128 9.64 -13.40 -11.67
C GLY A 128 10.31 -13.47 -13.05
N SER A 129 11.58 -13.88 -13.12
CA SER A 129 12.32 -13.98 -14.39
C SER A 129 11.64 -14.90 -15.41
N LEU A 130 11.00 -15.98 -14.96
CA LEU A 130 10.31 -16.92 -15.83
C LEU A 130 9.04 -16.30 -16.43
N PHE A 131 8.18 -15.74 -15.59
CA PHE A 131 6.94 -15.10 -16.04
C PHE A 131 7.22 -13.91 -16.96
N ILE A 132 8.19 -13.06 -16.61
CA ILE A 132 8.64 -11.96 -17.47
C ILE A 132 9.11 -12.47 -18.83
N GLY A 133 9.84 -13.60 -18.87
CA GLY A 133 10.29 -14.23 -20.10
C GLY A 133 9.13 -14.67 -21.00
N ILE A 134 8.10 -15.27 -20.42
CA ILE A 134 6.88 -15.70 -21.13
C ILE A 134 6.13 -14.49 -21.68
N ILE A 135 5.91 -13.47 -20.85
CA ILE A 135 5.21 -12.24 -21.23
C ILE A 135 5.95 -11.55 -22.38
N LYS A 136 7.27 -11.37 -22.26
CA LYS A 136 8.10 -10.78 -23.32
C LYS A 136 7.99 -11.52 -24.64
N LYS A 137 8.04 -12.86 -24.59
CA LYS A 137 7.92 -13.70 -25.77
C LYS A 137 6.55 -13.49 -26.42
N TYR A 138 5.48 -13.57 -25.64
CA TYR A 138 4.12 -13.37 -26.09
C TYR A 138 3.90 -11.99 -26.70
N THR A 139 4.29 -10.91 -26.01
CA THR A 139 4.14 -9.54 -26.53
C THR A 139 4.89 -9.33 -27.84
N LYS A 140 6.06 -9.98 -28.00
CA LYS A 140 6.83 -9.90 -29.24
C LYS A 140 6.17 -10.67 -30.39
N GLU A 141 5.62 -11.85 -30.12
CA GLU A 141 4.95 -12.70 -31.12
C GLU A 141 3.63 -12.08 -31.60
N HIS A 142 2.89 -11.42 -30.71
CA HIS A 142 1.58 -10.82 -30.99
C HIS A 142 1.66 -9.31 -31.29
N ASN A 143 2.86 -8.73 -31.32
CA ASN A 143 3.13 -7.30 -31.55
C ASN A 143 2.31 -6.39 -30.60
N ILE A 144 2.26 -6.76 -29.33
CA ILE A 144 1.51 -6.06 -28.27
C ILE A 144 2.44 -5.06 -27.60
N GLU A 145 1.99 -3.82 -27.49
CA GLU A 145 2.66 -2.79 -26.67
C GLU A 145 2.22 -2.94 -25.20
N ALA A 146 3.19 -2.92 -24.29
CA ALA A 146 2.88 -2.94 -22.86
C ALA A 146 2.30 -1.60 -22.43
N LYS A 147 1.50 -1.62 -21.35
CA LYS A 147 0.93 -0.42 -20.74
C LYS A 147 1.97 0.27 -19.85
N GLU A 148 3.09 0.69 -20.45
CA GLU A 148 4.28 1.18 -19.76
C GLU A 148 3.96 2.39 -18.86
N GLU A 149 3.20 3.38 -19.34
CA GLU A 149 2.85 4.54 -18.51
C GLU A 149 2.07 4.17 -17.24
N THR A 150 1.15 3.20 -17.32
CA THR A 150 0.37 2.76 -16.16
C THR A 150 1.20 1.91 -15.21
N LEU A 151 2.05 1.04 -15.76
CA LEU A 151 2.97 0.21 -14.97
C LEU A 151 4.03 1.04 -14.26
N GLN A 152 4.56 2.07 -14.93
CA GLN A 152 5.55 2.98 -14.36
C GLN A 152 4.95 3.81 -13.23
N LYS A 153 3.72 4.33 -13.39
CA LYS A 153 3.00 4.98 -12.28
C LYS A 153 2.77 4.03 -11.09
N LYS A 154 2.36 2.79 -11.34
CA LYS A 154 2.22 1.79 -10.27
C LYS A 154 3.55 1.51 -9.57
N ALA A 155 4.65 1.47 -10.30
CA ALA A 155 5.99 1.30 -9.74
C ALA A 155 6.42 2.49 -8.88
N GLU A 156 6.25 3.70 -9.38
CA GLU A 156 6.52 4.95 -8.65
C GLU A 156 5.65 5.06 -7.39
N GLU A 157 4.36 4.74 -7.48
CA GLU A 157 3.45 4.72 -6.34
C GLU A 157 3.86 3.67 -5.30
N PHE A 158 4.16 2.43 -5.73
CA PHE A 158 4.59 1.36 -4.82
C PHE A 158 5.91 1.68 -4.12
N GLU A 159 6.91 2.17 -4.86
CA GLU A 159 8.19 2.61 -4.30
C GLU A 159 7.99 3.78 -3.32
N SER A 160 7.11 4.72 -3.65
CA SER A 160 6.78 5.83 -2.75
C SER A 160 6.13 5.34 -1.45
N VAL A 161 5.26 4.32 -1.54
CA VAL A 161 4.57 3.71 -0.39
C VAL A 161 5.55 3.01 0.53
N GLU A 162 6.40 2.17 -0.02
CA GLU A 162 7.44 1.51 0.77
C GLU A 162 8.38 2.52 1.43
N THR A 163 8.75 3.57 0.68
CA THR A 163 9.64 4.63 1.15
C THR A 163 9.03 5.42 2.31
N TYR A 164 7.78 5.89 2.23
CA TYR A 164 7.20 6.67 3.34
C TYR A 164 6.94 5.83 4.58
N VAL A 165 6.60 4.54 4.42
CA VAL A 165 6.41 3.62 5.55
C VAL A 165 7.74 3.39 6.28
N GLN A 166 8.84 3.23 5.54
CA GLN A 166 10.17 3.10 6.14
C GLN A 166 10.58 4.37 6.88
N ILE A 167 10.44 5.54 6.23
CA ILE A 167 10.75 6.85 6.83
C ILE A 167 9.92 7.10 8.09
N GLY A 168 8.61 6.84 8.06
CA GLY A 168 7.71 7.04 9.21
C GLY A 168 8.09 6.18 10.42
N LYS A 169 8.42 4.90 10.19
CA LYS A 169 8.91 4.01 11.26
C LYS A 169 10.23 4.49 11.84
N ALA A 170 11.18 4.82 10.98
CA ALA A 170 12.51 5.20 11.41
C ALA A 170 12.52 6.55 12.16
N PHE A 171 11.65 7.47 11.77
CA PHE A 171 11.36 8.69 12.52
C PHE A 171 10.79 8.41 13.93
N ASN A 172 9.85 7.46 14.02
CA ASN A 172 9.28 7.02 15.29
C ASN A 172 10.31 6.31 16.18
N ASP A 173 11.27 5.61 15.59
CA ASP A 173 12.40 4.97 16.27
C ASP A 173 13.48 5.97 16.72
N GLY A 174 13.30 7.27 16.43
CA GLY A 174 14.10 8.35 16.99
C GLY A 174 14.99 9.10 15.99
N GLN A 175 15.01 8.72 14.72
CA GLN A 175 15.76 9.48 13.71
C GLN A 175 15.14 10.88 13.50
N SER A 176 16.00 11.88 13.26
CA SER A 176 15.57 13.26 12.97
C SER A 176 15.23 13.42 11.49
N ILE A 177 14.44 14.45 11.16
CA ILE A 177 14.09 14.81 9.77
C ILE A 177 15.36 15.12 8.96
N GLU A 178 16.33 15.80 9.57
CA GLU A 178 17.62 16.12 8.97
C GLU A 178 18.39 14.84 8.63
N HIS A 179 18.50 13.90 9.56
CA HIS A 179 19.20 12.64 9.34
C HIS A 179 18.54 11.78 8.26
N LEU A 180 17.21 11.68 8.27
CA LEU A 180 16.43 10.98 7.24
C LEU A 180 16.63 11.64 5.86
N SER A 181 16.74 12.97 5.81
CA SER A 181 17.04 13.70 4.57
C SER A 181 18.40 13.28 4.00
N GLU A 182 19.43 13.20 4.86
CA GLU A 182 20.78 12.79 4.48
C GLU A 182 20.86 11.32 4.07
N GLU A 183 20.26 10.42 4.87
CA GLU A 183 20.27 8.97 4.63
C GLU A 183 19.63 8.61 3.30
N HIS A 184 18.51 9.24 2.97
CA HIS A 184 17.77 8.99 1.73
C HIS A 184 18.24 9.87 0.56
N GLY A 185 19.20 10.79 0.76
CA GLY A 185 19.74 11.66 -0.28
C GLY A 185 18.70 12.62 -0.89
N VAL A 186 17.66 12.98 -0.12
CA VAL A 186 16.57 13.87 -0.55
C VAL A 186 16.58 15.16 0.27
N LYS A 187 15.66 16.10 -0.01
CA LYS A 187 15.49 17.31 0.81
C LYS A 187 14.52 17.04 1.96
N GLU A 188 14.64 17.77 3.06
CA GLU A 188 13.73 17.64 4.21
C GLU A 188 12.25 17.80 3.85
N VAL A 189 11.93 18.63 2.86
CA VAL A 189 10.55 18.78 2.36
C VAL A 189 9.99 17.47 1.80
N THR A 190 10.83 16.62 1.20
CA THR A 190 10.44 15.29 0.75
C THR A 190 10.16 14.37 1.94
N ILE A 191 11.02 14.40 2.96
CA ILE A 191 10.80 13.66 4.22
C ILE A 191 9.50 14.10 4.89
N LEU A 192 9.24 15.40 4.97
CA LEU A 192 7.99 15.94 5.53
C LEU A 192 6.75 15.47 4.75
N ASN A 193 6.83 15.32 3.43
CA ASN A 193 5.73 14.76 2.65
C ASN A 193 5.52 13.27 2.96
N HIS A 194 6.59 12.48 3.02
CA HIS A 194 6.51 11.07 3.41
C HIS A 194 5.91 10.90 4.82
N LEU A 195 6.33 11.70 5.80
CA LEU A 195 5.74 11.67 7.14
C LEU A 195 4.25 12.04 7.14
N LYS A 196 3.83 12.99 6.29
CA LYS A 196 2.41 13.31 6.12
C LYS A 196 1.62 12.17 5.50
N ASP A 197 2.18 11.48 4.52
CA ASP A 197 1.51 10.34 3.88
C ASP A 197 1.43 9.15 4.86
N TYR A 198 2.46 8.95 5.68
CA TYR A 198 2.44 8.00 6.79
C TYR A 198 1.32 8.28 7.81
N LEU A 199 1.10 9.55 8.19
CA LEU A 199 -0.04 9.96 9.04
C LEU A 199 -1.39 9.69 8.38
N LYS A 200 -1.57 10.11 7.12
CA LYS A 200 -2.85 9.94 6.41
C LYS A 200 -3.28 8.48 6.27
N ASP A 201 -2.31 7.56 6.27
CA ASP A 201 -2.53 6.12 6.31
C ASP A 201 -2.98 5.60 7.69
N GLY A 202 -3.18 6.48 8.66
CA GLY A 202 -3.64 6.19 10.02
C GLY A 202 -2.54 5.74 10.97
N ASN A 203 -1.27 6.00 10.65
CA ASN A 203 -0.15 5.70 11.55
C ASN A 203 0.18 6.91 12.42
N ASP A 204 0.59 6.68 13.66
CA ASP A 204 1.05 7.75 14.55
C ASP A 204 2.46 8.24 14.22
N LEU A 205 2.74 9.50 14.57
CA LEU A 205 4.10 10.04 14.61
C LEU A 205 4.54 10.47 16.01
N ARG A 206 5.84 10.34 16.29
CA ARG A 206 6.51 10.86 17.49
C ARG A 206 6.48 12.38 17.51
N ILE A 207 5.64 12.96 18.38
CA ILE A 207 5.40 14.41 18.46
C ILE A 207 6.68 15.16 18.85
N GLU A 208 7.45 14.61 19.79
CA GLU A 208 8.70 15.20 20.27
C GLU A 208 9.67 15.42 19.11
N GLY A 209 9.82 14.43 18.22
CA GLY A 209 10.68 14.54 17.05
C GLY A 209 10.24 15.62 16.05
N ILE A 210 8.94 15.89 15.95
CA ILE A 210 8.41 16.97 15.09
C ILE A 210 8.73 18.33 15.72
N THR A 211 8.55 18.45 17.04
CA THR A 211 8.85 19.69 17.77
C THR A 211 10.35 20.01 17.80
N GLU A 212 11.21 19.00 17.85
CA GLU A 212 12.67 19.14 17.76
C GLU A 212 13.13 19.70 16.42
N ALA A 213 12.38 19.43 15.33
CA ALA A 213 12.74 19.87 13.99
C ALA A 213 12.46 21.36 13.74
N THR A 214 11.63 22.02 14.55
CA THR A 214 11.33 23.45 14.36
C THR A 214 12.26 24.35 15.17
N SER A 215 12.67 25.46 14.56
CA SER A 215 13.42 26.54 15.23
C SER A 215 12.51 27.67 15.76
N LEU A 216 11.19 27.51 15.64
CA LEU A 216 10.22 28.51 16.06
C LEU A 216 10.08 28.59 17.58
N SER A 217 9.91 29.80 18.10
CA SER A 217 9.53 30.00 19.50
C SER A 217 8.12 29.49 19.78
N LEU A 218 7.84 29.07 21.03
CA LEU A 218 6.50 28.59 21.44
C LEU A 218 5.37 29.55 21.04
N ARG A 219 5.58 30.87 21.19
CA ARG A 219 4.61 31.88 20.78
C ARG A 219 4.29 31.83 19.28
N GLN A 220 5.30 31.61 18.44
CA GLN A 220 5.10 31.49 16.99
C GLN A 220 4.39 30.19 16.64
N GLN A 221 4.71 29.10 17.35
CA GLN A 221 4.04 27.81 17.18
C GLN A 221 2.53 27.94 17.50
N ASP A 222 2.20 28.52 18.66
CA ASP A 222 0.81 28.76 19.09
C ASP A 222 0.03 29.61 18.08
N GLU A 223 0.66 30.67 17.54
CA GLU A 223 0.02 31.54 16.54
C GLU A 223 -0.26 30.80 15.23
N ILE A 224 0.66 29.93 14.78
CA ILE A 224 0.47 29.10 13.58
C ILE A 224 -0.63 28.07 13.80
N ILE A 225 -0.65 27.38 14.95
CA ILE A 225 -1.68 26.39 15.29
C ILE A 225 -3.07 27.05 15.26
N LYS A 226 -3.23 28.22 15.88
CA LYS A 226 -4.48 28.97 15.85
C LYS A 226 -4.93 29.32 14.42
N ILE A 227 -3.99 29.65 13.53
CA ILE A 227 -4.33 29.91 12.12
C ILE A 227 -4.80 28.62 11.43
N PHE A 228 -4.18 27.48 11.72
CA PHE A 228 -4.61 26.19 11.20
C PHE A 228 -5.98 25.78 11.73
N ASP A 229 -6.29 25.98 13.01
CA ASP A 229 -7.64 25.77 13.56
C ASP A 229 -8.70 26.61 12.82
N GLU A 230 -8.39 27.88 12.53
CA GLU A 230 -9.34 28.80 11.91
C GLU A 230 -9.53 28.59 10.40
N LYS A 231 -8.53 28.07 9.70
CA LYS A 231 -8.45 28.08 8.21
C LYS A 231 -8.17 26.72 7.58
N GLY A 232 -7.81 25.73 8.37
CA GLY A 232 -7.36 24.42 7.92
C GLY A 232 -5.85 24.36 7.69
N SER A 233 -5.27 23.20 8.03
CA SER A 233 -3.83 22.92 7.94
C SER A 233 -3.25 23.03 6.52
N HIS A 234 -4.07 22.94 5.47
CA HIS A 234 -3.65 23.06 4.07
C HIS A 234 -3.31 24.50 3.64
N MET A 235 -3.71 25.53 4.40
CA MET A 235 -3.61 26.95 4.01
C MET A 235 -2.26 27.61 4.37
N LEU A 236 -1.13 27.01 3.94
CA LEU A 236 0.23 27.47 4.29
C LEU A 236 0.49 28.93 3.92
N LYS A 237 -0.04 29.41 2.78
CA LYS A 237 0.12 30.80 2.34
C LYS A 237 -0.55 31.79 3.30
N VAL A 238 -1.70 31.42 3.88
CA VAL A 238 -2.39 32.28 4.86
C VAL A 238 -1.56 32.41 6.12
N VAL A 239 -0.93 31.33 6.57
CA VAL A 239 0.02 31.37 7.68
C VAL A 239 1.20 32.28 7.34
N TYR A 240 1.82 32.09 6.16
CA TYR A 240 2.93 32.92 5.71
C TYR A 240 2.60 34.42 5.70
N ASP A 241 1.43 34.79 5.17
CA ASP A 241 0.99 36.18 5.11
C ASP A 241 0.65 36.74 6.51
N ARG A 242 -0.04 35.99 7.37
CA ARG A 242 -0.39 36.40 8.75
C ARG A 242 0.83 36.54 9.66
N MET A 243 1.84 35.69 9.46
CA MET A 243 3.14 35.78 10.16
C MET A 243 4.05 36.87 9.57
N ASN A 244 3.49 37.82 8.82
CA ASN A 244 4.21 38.93 8.18
C ASN A 244 5.38 38.49 7.30
N LYS A 245 5.31 37.30 6.69
CA LYS A 245 6.33 36.75 5.80
C LYS A 245 7.71 36.56 6.46
N LYS A 246 7.76 36.48 7.78
CA LYS A 246 9.00 36.31 8.56
C LYS A 246 9.38 34.85 8.78
N ILE A 247 8.46 33.92 8.56
CA ILE A 247 8.65 32.50 8.78
C ILE A 247 8.71 31.80 7.43
N GLY A 248 9.74 30.97 7.22
CA GLY A 248 9.90 30.17 6.01
C GLY A 248 8.87 29.04 5.91
N TYR A 249 8.59 28.61 4.67
CA TYR A 249 7.63 27.52 4.41
C TYR A 249 8.08 26.16 4.95
N ASP A 250 9.38 25.96 5.14
CA ASP A 250 9.98 24.83 5.84
C ASP A 250 9.41 24.72 7.27
N GLN A 251 9.49 25.79 8.05
CA GLN A 251 8.97 25.81 9.42
C GLN A 251 7.45 25.67 9.47
N ILE A 252 6.72 26.30 8.53
CA ILE A 252 5.26 26.18 8.45
C ILE A 252 4.85 24.73 8.13
N ARG A 253 5.61 24.01 7.30
CA ARG A 253 5.34 22.59 6.99
C ARG A 253 5.61 21.67 8.18
N ILE A 254 6.63 21.95 8.99
CA ILE A 254 6.86 21.22 10.25
C ILE A 254 5.67 21.42 11.19
N MET A 255 5.20 22.67 11.33
CA MET A 255 4.01 22.96 12.14
C MET A 255 2.73 22.35 11.56
N GLN A 256 2.61 22.24 10.23
CA GLN A 256 1.50 21.53 9.58
C GLN A 256 1.51 20.05 9.97
N LEU A 257 2.66 19.39 9.91
CA LEU A 257 2.81 17.99 10.31
C LEU A 257 2.47 17.81 11.80
N TYR A 258 2.97 18.70 12.67
CA TYR A 258 2.66 18.71 14.09
C TYR A 258 1.15 18.85 14.36
N PHE A 259 0.49 19.76 13.65
CA PHE A 259 -0.95 19.99 13.79
C PHE A 259 -1.74 18.75 13.40
N MET A 260 -1.44 18.15 12.23
CA MET A 260 -2.10 16.93 11.75
C MET A 260 -1.91 15.75 12.72
N ALA A 261 -0.69 15.56 13.25
CA ALA A 261 -0.40 14.48 14.19
C ALA A 261 -1.10 14.63 15.56
N ASN A 262 -1.57 15.84 15.91
CA ASN A 262 -2.32 16.09 17.14
C ASN A 262 -3.84 16.10 16.95
N GLU A 263 -4.36 16.43 15.75
CA GLU A 263 -5.80 16.36 15.46
C GLU A 263 -6.33 14.91 15.50
N GLU A 264 -5.53 13.92 15.09
CA GLU A 264 -5.95 12.51 15.08
C GLU A 264 -6.04 11.86 16.47
N LYS A 265 -5.57 12.55 17.52
CA LYS A 265 -5.65 12.08 18.92
C LYS A 265 -6.81 12.68 19.71
N GLY A 266 -7.61 13.56 19.08
CA GLY A 266 -8.72 14.30 19.68
C GLY A 266 -10.10 13.70 19.49
#